data_AF-A0A0S9RCV4-F1
#
_entry.id   AF-A0A0S9RCV4-F1
#
_cell.length_a   1.000
_cell.length_b   1.000
_cell.length_c   1.000
_cell.angle_alpha   90.00
_cell.angle_beta   90.00
_cell.angle_gamma   90.00
#
_symmetry.space_group_name_H-M   'P 1'
#
loop_
_entity.id
_entity.type
_entity.pdbx_description
1 polymer ?
#
loop_
_entity_poly.entity_id
_entity_poly.type
_entity_poly.pdbx_seq_one_letter_code
_entity_poly.pdbx_strand_id
1 'polypeptide(L)'
;MRISRRRATTALLGAAATGALTAALLSPMAATAEVQARDTTSDECDGEVVLSEADRLAGNCLPGNDTARMNASGADLAPGEEANSKNVERIAAIAKQGAFATEDALNSDLAFQGKYAFAGNYNGFMVYDISKPARPKVVTQVVCAGSQNDISVYDDVLILSTDSSRSDASCQSTAQSATIKDSWEGVKVFDISDPRKPTYVSAVETPCGSHTHTLAPGNGKPGKGKGGKPGKGSKNDLYVYVSSYAPDAAFPDCQPPLDSISIVKVPLKKPSAATMIAQPVLFPDGGNPAGGYSRETSGCHDLTAYPSKDIMAGACMGDGILLDIGDREKPKVTENVRDTENFAFWHSATFNNDGTKVVFTDELGGGGAPTCNPTVGDTKGANGIYDITRKGDLEFKSYYKIPRTQANTENCVAHNGSLVPVKGKDIMVQAWYQGGWSMFDFTDSANPKEIAWHDRGPNDAQRLVVGGPWSTYYYNGYVYSNEIQRGFDVFKVDDRRIKGAERVRFDELNPQSQPRYRE
;
A
#
# COMPACT_ATOMS: atom_id res chain seq x y z
N MET A 1 40.32 -25.40 47.22
CA MET A 1 40.67 -25.06 48.62
C MET A 1 42.11 -24.52 48.63
N ARG A 2 42.32 -23.31 49.16
CA ARG A 2 43.61 -22.56 49.33
C ARG A 2 44.29 -22.11 48.01
N ILE A 3 44.30 -20.83 47.61
CA ILE A 3 44.91 -19.60 48.19
C ILE A 3 46.44 -19.64 48.25
N SER A 4 47.07 -18.68 47.56
CA SER A 4 48.26 -17.87 47.93
C SER A 4 49.43 -18.01 46.92
N ARG A 5 49.79 -17.02 46.09
CA ARG A 5 50.32 -15.62 46.28
C ARG A 5 51.86 -15.54 46.32
N ARG A 6 52.37 -14.51 45.59
CA ARG A 6 53.61 -13.71 45.77
C ARG A 6 54.91 -14.31 45.18
N ARG A 7 55.88 -13.55 44.65
CA ARG A 7 56.15 -12.10 44.51
C ARG A 7 57.44 -11.90 43.67
N ALA A 8 57.49 -10.83 42.86
CA ALA A 8 58.55 -9.80 42.80
C ALA A 8 59.98 -10.22 42.32
N THR A 9 60.85 -9.41 41.70
CA THR A 9 60.97 -8.00 41.26
C THR A 9 62.39 -7.83 40.71
N THR A 10 62.60 -7.11 39.60
CA THR A 10 63.74 -6.19 39.28
C THR A 10 63.52 -5.67 37.84
N ALA A 11 63.20 -4.40 37.54
CA ALA A 11 63.94 -3.12 37.70
C ALA A 11 65.30 -3.14 36.97
N LEU A 12 65.76 -2.18 36.17
CA LEU A 12 65.28 -0.88 35.64
C LEU A 12 66.39 -0.39 34.67
N LEU A 13 66.09 0.38 33.62
CA LEU A 13 66.93 1.38 32.88
C LEU A 13 66.36 1.47 31.44
N GLY A 14 65.84 2.58 30.91
CA GLY A 14 65.95 3.98 31.27
C GLY A 14 66.57 4.76 30.10
N ALA A 15 65.76 5.17 29.12
CA ALA A 15 66.08 6.27 28.21
C ALA A 15 64.77 6.91 27.70
N ALA A 16 64.57 8.17 28.08
CA ALA A 16 63.42 8.98 27.75
C ALA A 16 63.69 9.83 26.50
N ALA A 17 62.71 9.93 25.61
CA ALA A 17 62.51 11.10 24.76
C ALA A 17 61.01 11.30 24.53
N THR A 18 60.59 12.52 24.81
CA THR A 18 59.25 13.11 24.93
C THR A 18 58.37 13.04 23.66
N GLY A 19 57.09 12.72 23.85
CA GLY A 19 56.01 12.95 22.88
C GLY A 19 54.64 12.75 23.56
N ALA A 20 53.80 13.79 23.51
CA ALA A 20 52.58 14.02 24.28
C ALA A 20 51.60 12.85 24.47
N LEU A 21 51.04 12.76 25.69
CA LEU A 21 49.84 12.01 26.04
C LEU A 21 48.58 12.67 25.42
N THR A 22 47.74 11.87 24.78
CA THR A 22 46.27 11.99 24.93
C THR A 22 45.66 10.60 25.01
N ALA A 23 44.93 10.36 26.10
CA ALA A 23 44.16 9.14 26.33
C ALA A 23 42.94 9.11 25.39
N ALA A 24 42.84 8.09 24.54
CA ALA A 24 41.63 7.80 23.80
C ALA A 24 40.61 7.15 24.75
N LEU A 25 39.63 7.96 25.19
CA LEU A 25 38.39 7.50 25.77
C LEU A 25 37.58 6.77 24.68
N LEU A 26 37.28 5.50 24.92
CA LEU A 26 36.30 4.74 24.15
C LEU A 26 34.89 5.27 24.48
N SER A 27 34.32 6.05 23.56
CA SER A 27 32.89 6.34 23.51
C SER A 27 32.21 5.44 22.48
N PRO A 28 30.97 4.97 22.73
CA PRO A 28 30.19 4.26 21.71
C PRO A 28 29.81 5.27 20.63
N MET A 29 30.16 4.98 19.37
CA MET A 29 29.60 5.69 18.22
C MET A 29 28.12 5.33 18.09
N ALA A 30 27.27 6.13 18.72
CA ALA A 30 25.89 6.30 18.27
C ALA A 30 25.96 7.00 16.91
N ALA A 31 25.70 6.26 15.83
CA ALA A 31 25.39 6.87 14.55
C ALA A 31 24.00 7.49 14.67
N THR A 32 23.95 8.76 15.06
CA THR A 32 22.78 9.59 14.86
C THR A 32 22.61 9.78 13.37
N ALA A 33 21.53 9.23 12.80
CA ALA A 33 21.05 9.65 11.50
C ALA A 33 20.68 11.15 11.62
N GLU A 34 21.55 12.02 11.11
CA GLU A 34 21.14 13.38 10.80
C GLU A 34 20.07 13.28 9.73
N VAL A 35 18.84 13.57 10.12
CA VAL A 35 17.78 13.99 9.20
C VAL A 35 18.35 15.17 8.44
N GLN A 36 18.70 14.97 7.18
CA GLN A 36 18.98 16.10 6.29
C GLN A 36 17.72 16.94 6.24
N ALA A 37 17.81 18.11 6.87
CA ALA A 37 16.84 19.17 6.71
C ALA A 37 16.65 19.39 5.21
N ARG A 38 15.39 19.25 4.75
CA ARG A 38 14.96 19.76 3.46
C ARG A 38 15.39 21.23 3.36
N ASP A 39 15.92 21.61 2.21
CA ASP A 39 16.30 22.99 1.89
C ASP A 39 15.06 23.89 2.04
N THR A 40 15.03 24.72 3.10
CA THR A 40 13.86 25.52 3.50
C THR A 40 13.70 26.81 2.69
N THR A 41 13.82 26.76 1.36
CA THR A 41 13.64 27.96 0.52
C THR A 41 12.63 27.84 -0.61
N SER A 42 12.04 26.66 -0.83
CA SER A 42 10.82 26.50 -1.62
C SER A 42 9.69 25.99 -0.75
N ASP A 43 8.59 26.73 -0.68
CA ASP A 43 7.36 26.26 -0.07
C ASP A 43 6.76 25.16 -0.96
N GLU A 44 6.68 23.91 -0.48
CA GLU A 44 6.11 22.78 -1.25
C GLU A 44 4.64 23.01 -1.63
N CYS A 45 3.96 23.95 -0.98
CA CYS A 45 2.56 24.31 -1.24
C CYS A 45 2.41 25.66 -1.97
N ASP A 46 3.46 26.17 -2.61
CA ASP A 46 3.40 27.44 -3.35
C ASP A 46 2.40 27.34 -4.51
N GLY A 47 1.35 28.17 -4.48
CA GLY A 47 0.24 28.15 -5.45
C GLY A 47 -1.08 27.52 -4.95
N GLU A 48 -1.09 26.86 -3.78
CA GLU A 48 -2.31 26.29 -3.19
C GLU A 48 -3.10 27.35 -2.40
N VAL A 49 -4.25 27.79 -2.95
CA VAL A 49 -4.98 28.99 -2.51
C VAL A 49 -5.85 28.76 -1.24
N VAL A 50 -5.82 27.55 -0.64
CA VAL A 50 -6.81 27.11 0.36
C VAL A 50 -6.18 26.66 1.69
N LEU A 51 -4.86 26.76 1.88
CA LEU A 51 -4.18 26.21 3.06
C LEU A 51 -3.88 27.26 4.13
N SER A 52 -3.92 26.86 5.41
CA SER A 52 -3.41 27.67 6.52
C SER A 52 -1.87 27.60 6.60
N GLU A 53 -1.23 28.57 7.25
CA GLU A 53 0.23 28.62 7.40
C GLU A 53 0.79 27.41 8.18
N ALA A 54 0.01 26.83 9.09
CA ALA A 54 0.35 25.61 9.82
C ALA A 54 0.34 24.36 8.90
N ASP A 55 -0.56 24.33 7.92
CA ASP A 55 -0.69 23.21 6.98
C ASP A 55 0.41 23.25 5.91
N ARG A 56 0.84 24.46 5.51
CA ARG A 56 2.03 24.68 4.65
C ARG A 56 3.30 24.17 5.33
N LEU A 57 3.44 24.41 6.64
CA LEU A 57 4.59 23.96 7.44
C LEU A 57 4.62 22.44 7.68
N ALA A 58 3.51 21.73 7.51
CA ALA A 58 3.39 20.28 7.68
C ALA A 58 3.67 19.47 6.41
N GLY A 59 3.93 20.11 5.26
CA GLY A 59 4.26 19.45 3.98
C GLY A 59 3.09 18.71 3.31
N ASN A 60 1.86 18.88 3.80
CA ASN A 60 0.67 18.18 3.31
C ASN A 60 -0.16 19.12 2.42
N CYS A 61 0.27 19.30 1.17
CA CYS A 61 -0.33 20.26 0.24
C CYS A 61 -1.65 19.78 -0.39
N LEU A 62 -2.59 19.24 0.42
CA LEU A 62 -3.92 18.77 -0.01
C LEU A 62 -5.03 19.62 0.62
N PRO A 63 -6.12 19.93 -0.12
CA PRO A 63 -7.30 20.59 0.45
C PRO A 63 -7.88 19.78 1.62
N GLY A 64 -8.34 20.48 2.67
CA GLY A 64 -9.00 19.84 3.82
C GLY A 64 -8.09 19.47 4.98
N ASN A 65 -6.88 20.06 5.08
CA ASN A 65 -5.89 19.79 6.12
C ASN A 65 -5.87 20.77 7.31
N ASP A 66 -6.80 21.72 7.42
CA ASP A 66 -6.86 22.70 8.52
C ASP A 66 -7.27 22.04 9.85
N THR A 67 -6.35 21.24 10.40
CA THR A 67 -6.53 20.36 11.57
C THR A 67 -6.93 21.14 12.82
N ALA A 68 -6.49 22.39 12.95
CA ALA A 68 -6.85 23.27 14.06
C ALA A 68 -8.34 23.66 14.05
N ARG A 69 -9.02 23.58 12.90
CA ARG A 69 -10.45 23.90 12.73
C ARG A 69 -11.35 22.68 12.59
N MET A 70 -10.79 21.46 12.59
CA MET A 70 -11.58 20.23 12.47
C MET A 70 -12.32 19.91 13.77
N ASN A 71 -13.60 19.58 13.62
CA ASN A 71 -14.47 19.22 14.74
C ASN A 71 -14.22 17.76 15.15
N ALA A 72 -13.42 17.54 16.20
CA ALA A 72 -13.20 16.21 16.78
C ALA A 72 -14.11 15.90 17.98
N SER A 73 -15.20 16.65 18.20
CA SER A 73 -16.02 16.52 19.44
C SER A 73 -16.74 15.18 19.61
N GLY A 74 -16.83 14.39 18.54
CA GLY A 74 -17.38 13.02 18.57
C GLY A 74 -16.31 11.92 18.63
N ALA A 75 -15.03 12.25 18.86
CA ALA A 75 -13.98 11.26 19.03
C ALA A 75 -14.08 10.63 20.42
N ASP A 76 -14.33 9.31 20.46
CA ASP A 76 -14.72 8.62 21.70
C ASP A 76 -13.61 7.75 22.29
N LEU A 77 -12.53 7.47 21.55
CA LEU A 77 -11.46 6.55 21.97
C LEU A 77 -10.20 7.30 22.40
N ALA A 78 -9.69 7.00 23.59
CA ALA A 78 -8.39 7.46 24.06
C ALA A 78 -7.24 6.55 23.54
N PRO A 79 -5.98 7.01 23.59
CA PRO A 79 -4.84 6.16 23.23
C PRO A 79 -4.83 4.85 24.01
N GLY A 80 -4.68 3.74 23.27
CA GLY A 80 -4.69 2.39 23.83
C GLY A 80 -6.09 1.78 24.06
N GLU A 81 -7.16 2.54 23.85
CA GLU A 81 -8.52 2.01 23.84
C GLU A 81 -8.86 1.39 22.48
N GLU A 82 -9.80 0.45 22.49
CA GLU A 82 -10.35 -0.19 21.30
C GLU A 82 -11.86 -0.31 21.42
N ALA A 83 -12.55 -0.24 20.29
CA ALA A 83 -13.97 -0.53 20.19
C ALA A 83 -14.27 -1.32 18.92
N ASN A 84 -15.36 -2.08 18.95
CA ASN A 84 -15.81 -2.86 17.80
C ASN A 84 -17.30 -3.12 17.88
N SER A 85 -17.89 -3.54 16.77
CA SER A 85 -19.25 -4.05 16.75
C SER A 85 -19.33 -5.42 17.46
N LYS A 86 -20.48 -5.72 18.08
CA LYS A 86 -20.69 -6.91 18.94
C LYS A 86 -20.40 -8.28 18.29
N ASN A 87 -20.35 -8.32 16.97
CA ASN A 87 -20.08 -9.48 16.12
C ASN A 87 -18.59 -9.62 15.75
N VAL A 88 -17.69 -8.79 16.29
CA VAL A 88 -16.27 -8.79 15.97
C VAL A 88 -15.46 -9.15 17.19
N GLU A 89 -14.48 -10.02 17.01
CA GLU A 89 -13.49 -10.39 18.02
C GLU A 89 -12.09 -10.31 17.42
N ARG A 90 -11.19 -9.58 18.07
CA ARG A 90 -9.76 -9.61 17.75
C ARG A 90 -9.14 -10.83 18.43
N ILE A 91 -8.82 -11.85 17.64
CA ILE A 91 -8.41 -13.17 18.15
C ILE A 91 -6.89 -13.32 18.27
N ALA A 92 -6.12 -12.50 17.56
CA ALA A 92 -4.67 -12.45 17.66
C ALA A 92 -4.13 -11.08 17.22
N ALA A 93 -2.97 -10.73 17.77
CA ALA A 93 -2.17 -9.58 17.36
C ALA A 93 -0.69 -9.93 17.50
N ILE A 94 0.13 -9.56 16.52
CA ILE A 94 1.58 -9.65 16.56
C ILE A 94 2.15 -8.25 16.36
N ALA A 95 2.91 -7.77 17.35
CA ALA A 95 3.53 -6.46 17.27
C ALA A 95 4.60 -6.41 16.15
N LYS A 96 4.81 -5.23 15.53
CA LYS A 96 6.03 -5.00 14.73
C LYS A 96 7.27 -5.36 15.55
N GLN A 97 8.25 -5.99 14.92
CA GLN A 97 9.44 -6.51 15.60
C GLN A 97 10.67 -6.57 14.68
N GLY A 98 11.84 -6.77 15.28
CA GLY A 98 13.10 -6.87 14.54
C GLY A 98 13.40 -5.57 13.78
N ALA A 99 13.82 -5.70 12.52
CA ALA A 99 14.18 -4.57 11.66
C ALA A 99 12.99 -3.66 11.30
N PHE A 100 11.75 -4.06 11.62
CA PHE A 100 10.54 -3.32 11.31
C PHE A 100 9.89 -2.67 12.55
N ALA A 101 10.57 -2.72 13.70
CA ALA A 101 10.00 -2.23 14.96
C ALA A 101 9.92 -0.69 15.06
N THR A 102 10.66 0.04 14.22
CA THR A 102 10.77 1.49 14.27
C THR A 102 9.54 2.18 13.65
N GLU A 103 9.31 3.44 14.01
CA GLU A 103 8.15 4.22 13.56
C GLU A 103 8.19 4.52 12.05
N ASP A 104 9.37 4.64 11.46
CA ASP A 104 9.62 4.85 10.02
C ASP A 104 9.46 3.57 9.17
N ALA A 105 9.48 2.40 9.82
CA ALA A 105 9.22 1.11 9.17
C ALA A 105 7.70 0.87 9.05
N LEU A 106 7.02 1.64 8.21
CA LEU A 106 5.57 1.55 8.01
C LEU A 106 5.20 0.20 7.38
N ASN A 107 4.22 -0.50 7.96
CA ASN A 107 3.62 -1.66 7.30
C ASN A 107 2.78 -1.21 6.10
N SER A 108 2.78 -2.02 5.03
CA SER A 108 2.08 -1.75 3.78
C SER A 108 1.19 -2.93 3.37
N ASP A 109 0.96 -3.19 2.07
CA ASP A 109 -0.09 -4.12 1.67
C ASP A 109 0.15 -5.61 2.04
N LEU A 110 -0.89 -6.44 1.91
CA LEU A 110 -0.93 -7.86 2.25
C LEU A 110 -1.26 -8.72 1.03
N ALA A 111 -0.61 -9.88 0.94
CA ALA A 111 -0.99 -10.97 0.05
C ALA A 111 -1.07 -12.31 0.80
N PHE A 112 -1.78 -13.30 0.25
CA PHE A 112 -1.96 -14.61 0.88
C PHE A 112 -1.69 -15.76 -0.07
N GLN A 113 -1.09 -16.82 0.46
CA GLN A 113 -0.96 -18.10 -0.25
C GLN A 113 -1.03 -19.28 0.73
N GLY A 114 -2.04 -20.13 0.53
CA GLY A 114 -2.38 -21.29 1.34
C GLY A 114 -2.56 -20.97 2.82
N LYS A 115 -1.49 -21.15 3.58
CA LYS A 115 -1.46 -20.91 5.03
C LYS A 115 -0.52 -19.77 5.43
N TYR A 116 -0.04 -19.00 4.46
CA TYR A 116 0.86 -17.87 4.71
C TYR A 116 0.18 -16.55 4.36
N ALA A 117 0.46 -15.54 5.17
CA ALA A 117 0.25 -14.13 4.83
C ALA A 117 1.62 -13.49 4.61
N PHE A 118 1.75 -12.74 3.53
CA PHE A 118 2.92 -11.96 3.17
C PHE A 118 2.57 -10.49 3.39
N ALA A 119 3.32 -9.81 4.24
CA ALA A 119 3.03 -8.47 4.67
C ALA A 119 4.16 -7.52 4.31
N GLY A 120 3.86 -6.55 3.47
CA GLY A 120 4.77 -5.49 3.10
C GLY A 120 5.12 -4.60 4.30
N ASN A 121 6.30 -4.00 4.23
CA ASN A 121 6.78 -2.99 5.15
C ASN A 121 7.80 -2.12 4.41
N TYR A 122 7.92 -0.82 4.69
CA TYR A 122 8.86 0.07 3.98
C TYR A 122 10.32 -0.40 4.03
N ASN A 123 10.67 -1.25 5.01
CA ASN A 123 11.98 -1.87 5.15
C ASN A 123 12.09 -3.31 4.60
N GLY A 124 11.03 -3.89 4.02
CA GLY A 124 11.03 -5.17 3.32
C GLY A 124 9.68 -5.89 3.40
N PHE A 125 9.68 -7.14 3.85
CA PHE A 125 8.42 -7.85 4.12
C PHE A 125 8.54 -8.93 5.20
N MET A 126 7.39 -9.29 5.78
CA MET A 126 7.26 -10.34 6.77
C MET A 126 6.36 -11.48 6.26
N VAL A 127 6.72 -12.71 6.58
CA VAL A 127 5.90 -13.89 6.29
C VAL A 127 5.35 -14.44 7.59
N TYR A 128 4.03 -14.60 7.66
CA TYR A 128 3.31 -15.16 8.80
C TYR A 128 2.71 -16.53 8.44
N ASP A 129 2.88 -17.55 9.28
CA ASP A 129 2.09 -18.79 9.22
C ASP A 129 0.77 -18.55 9.94
N ILE A 130 -0.32 -18.55 9.17
CA ILE A 130 -1.69 -18.34 9.59
C ILE A 130 -2.50 -19.65 9.58
N SER A 131 -1.85 -20.82 9.55
CA SER A 131 -2.55 -22.13 9.65
C SER A 131 -3.38 -22.28 10.93
N LYS A 132 -3.03 -21.52 11.97
CA LYS A 132 -3.81 -21.36 13.20
C LYS A 132 -4.10 -19.86 13.40
N PRO A 133 -5.23 -19.35 12.90
CA PRO A 133 -5.54 -17.91 12.91
C PRO A 133 -5.58 -17.27 14.31
N ALA A 134 -5.95 -18.03 15.35
CA ALA A 134 -5.91 -17.55 16.74
C ALA A 134 -4.49 -17.55 17.36
N ARG A 135 -3.48 -18.05 16.64
CA ARG A 135 -2.08 -18.08 17.08
C ARG A 135 -1.13 -18.05 15.88
N PRO A 136 -1.18 -16.97 15.07
CA PRO A 136 -0.28 -16.80 13.94
C PRO A 136 1.17 -16.74 14.43
N LYS A 137 2.12 -16.99 13.53
CA LYS A 137 3.53 -16.95 13.86
C LYS A 137 4.33 -16.26 12.78
N VAL A 138 5.28 -15.44 13.18
CA VAL A 138 6.31 -14.95 12.26
C VAL A 138 7.19 -16.13 11.84
N VAL A 139 7.37 -16.26 10.54
CA VAL A 139 8.17 -17.30 9.90
C VAL A 139 9.50 -16.72 9.45
N THR A 140 9.43 -15.61 8.71
CA THR A 140 10.59 -14.98 8.08
C THR A 140 10.39 -13.47 8.05
N GLN A 141 11.48 -12.73 8.28
CA GLN A 141 11.58 -11.29 8.04
C GLN A 141 12.67 -11.08 6.98
N VAL A 142 12.31 -10.48 5.85
CA VAL A 142 13.24 -10.15 4.77
C VAL A 142 13.45 -8.65 4.77
N VAL A 143 14.66 -8.21 5.10
CA VAL A 143 15.04 -6.79 5.07
C VAL A 143 15.44 -6.44 3.64
N CYS A 144 14.68 -5.56 3.01
CA CYS A 144 14.91 -5.06 1.67
C CYS A 144 14.27 -3.66 1.57
N ALA A 145 14.98 -2.66 2.09
CA ALA A 145 14.46 -1.30 2.13
C ALA A 145 14.16 -0.78 0.72
N GLY A 146 13.04 -0.08 0.60
CA GLY A 146 12.54 0.42 -0.67
C GLY A 146 11.36 1.38 -0.56
N SER A 147 10.78 1.58 0.63
CA SER A 147 9.50 2.29 0.83
C SER A 147 8.36 1.71 -0.01
N GLN A 148 7.11 1.97 0.37
CA GLN A 148 5.92 1.25 -0.09
C GLN A 148 6.03 -0.26 0.13
N ASN A 149 6.83 -0.98 -0.68
CA ASN A 149 7.05 -2.41 -0.56
C ASN A 149 5.72 -3.17 -0.55
N ASP A 150 4.73 -2.63 -1.27
CA ASP A 150 3.52 -3.35 -1.61
C ASP A 150 3.88 -4.67 -2.29
N ILE A 151 3.06 -5.67 -2.04
CA ILE A 151 3.45 -7.06 -2.18
C ILE A 151 2.37 -7.87 -2.86
N SER A 152 2.77 -8.69 -3.82
CA SER A 152 1.89 -9.70 -4.42
C SER A 152 2.63 -11.02 -4.57
N VAL A 153 1.88 -12.13 -4.53
CA VAL A 153 2.39 -13.48 -4.73
C VAL A 153 1.63 -14.19 -5.85
N TYR A 154 2.33 -14.99 -6.65
CA TYR A 154 1.74 -15.83 -7.69
C TYR A 154 2.57 -17.08 -7.89
N ASP A 155 2.00 -18.25 -7.60
CA ASP A 155 2.76 -19.52 -7.53
C ASP A 155 4.03 -19.34 -6.68
N ASP A 156 5.22 -19.70 -7.18
CA ASP A 156 6.49 -19.57 -6.47
C ASP A 156 7.12 -18.17 -6.60
N VAL A 157 6.39 -17.16 -7.10
CA VAL A 157 6.92 -15.81 -7.35
C VAL A 157 6.31 -14.80 -6.38
N LEU A 158 7.15 -13.93 -5.82
CA LEU A 158 6.73 -12.75 -5.07
C LEU A 158 7.28 -11.50 -5.75
N ILE A 159 6.41 -10.50 -5.92
CA ILE A 159 6.75 -9.19 -6.44
C ILE A 159 6.68 -8.18 -5.29
N LEU A 160 7.72 -7.37 -5.17
CA LEU A 160 7.84 -6.33 -4.16
C LEU A 160 8.13 -5.00 -4.84
N SER A 161 7.28 -4.01 -4.57
CA SER A 161 7.46 -2.63 -5.04
C SER A 161 8.68 -1.95 -4.38
N THR A 162 9.27 -0.97 -5.03
CA THR A 162 10.30 -0.10 -4.46
C THR A 162 10.07 1.30 -5.03
N ASP A 163 9.68 2.20 -4.13
CA ASP A 163 9.23 3.56 -4.42
C ASP A 163 10.09 4.59 -3.70
N SER A 164 11.40 4.34 -3.68
CA SER A 164 12.38 5.28 -3.16
C SER A 164 13.75 5.00 -3.76
N SER A 165 14.43 6.07 -4.17
CA SER A 165 15.67 5.98 -4.94
C SER A 165 16.77 5.32 -4.14
N ARG A 166 17.35 4.27 -4.73
CA ARG A 166 18.38 3.42 -4.12
C ARG A 166 19.69 3.54 -4.87
N SER A 167 20.80 3.30 -4.17
CA SER A 167 22.13 3.24 -4.77
C SER A 167 22.32 2.14 -5.82
N ASP A 168 21.53 1.07 -5.72
CA ASP A 168 21.53 -0.09 -6.61
C ASP A 168 20.28 -0.95 -6.36
N ALA A 169 20.10 -2.00 -7.17
CA ALA A 169 18.92 -2.86 -7.10
C ALA A 169 18.90 -3.87 -5.94
N SER A 170 19.98 -3.98 -5.15
CA SER A 170 20.09 -4.98 -4.09
C SER A 170 19.28 -4.60 -2.84
N CYS A 171 19.02 -5.59 -1.98
CA CYS A 171 18.45 -5.35 -0.66
C CYS A 171 19.45 -4.75 0.35
N GLN A 172 20.72 -4.57 -0.03
CA GLN A 172 21.74 -3.89 0.77
C GLN A 172 21.98 -2.45 0.31
N SER A 173 21.25 -1.99 -0.70
CA SER A 173 21.32 -0.63 -1.20
C SER A 173 21.04 0.39 -0.11
N THR A 174 21.57 1.60 -0.26
CA THR A 174 21.29 2.74 0.61
C THR A 174 20.38 3.74 -0.12
N ALA A 175 19.73 4.63 0.64
CA ALA A 175 18.98 5.72 0.04
C ALA A 175 19.91 6.60 -0.81
N GLN A 176 19.43 7.04 -1.97
CA GLN A 176 20.11 7.92 -2.90
C GLN A 176 19.12 8.93 -3.47
N SER A 177 19.57 10.12 -3.88
CA SER A 177 18.68 11.13 -4.45
C SER A 177 18.12 10.69 -5.80
N ALA A 178 16.82 10.92 -6.04
CA ALA A 178 16.19 10.70 -7.34
C ALA A 178 16.76 11.60 -8.45
N THR A 179 17.50 12.66 -8.11
CA THR A 179 18.20 13.52 -9.09
C THR A 179 19.48 12.90 -9.66
N ILE A 180 19.93 11.77 -9.11
CA ILE A 180 21.11 11.04 -9.59
C ILE A 180 20.64 9.99 -10.60
N LYS A 181 21.11 10.07 -11.85
CA LYS A 181 20.71 9.15 -12.94
C LYS A 181 21.06 7.68 -12.68
N ASP A 182 22.05 7.41 -11.84
CA ASP A 182 22.44 6.04 -11.49
C ASP A 182 21.60 5.46 -10.34
N SER A 183 20.69 6.24 -9.75
CA SER A 183 19.74 5.74 -8.76
C SER A 183 18.81 4.69 -9.37
N TRP A 184 18.40 3.73 -8.55
CA TRP A 184 17.55 2.62 -8.95
C TRP A 184 16.24 2.60 -8.16
N GLU A 185 15.13 2.41 -8.87
CA GLU A 185 13.80 2.10 -8.31
C GLU A 185 13.03 1.18 -9.26
N GLY A 186 11.97 0.51 -8.77
CA GLY A 186 11.12 -0.34 -9.58
C GLY A 186 10.61 -1.57 -8.84
N VAL A 187 10.61 -2.73 -9.47
CA VAL A 187 10.11 -3.97 -8.85
C VAL A 187 11.23 -4.98 -8.56
N LYS A 188 11.14 -5.62 -7.40
CA LYS A 188 12.00 -6.74 -7.00
C LYS A 188 11.22 -8.03 -7.08
N VAL A 189 11.89 -9.09 -7.52
CA VAL A 189 11.30 -10.42 -7.72
C VAL A 189 12.01 -11.40 -6.81
N PHE A 190 11.22 -12.18 -6.08
CA PHE A 190 11.69 -13.23 -5.20
C PHE A 190 11.09 -14.58 -5.62
N ASP A 191 11.89 -15.64 -5.48
CA ASP A 191 11.41 -17.01 -5.43
C ASP A 191 10.95 -17.32 -4.00
N ILE A 192 9.71 -17.78 -3.86
CA ILE A 192 9.08 -18.15 -2.60
C ILE A 192 8.61 -19.62 -2.59
N SER A 193 9.25 -20.49 -3.39
CA SER A 193 8.98 -21.95 -3.37
C SER A 193 9.13 -22.57 -1.97
N ASP A 194 9.99 -21.97 -1.13
CA ASP A 194 9.93 -22.09 0.33
C ASP A 194 9.71 -20.71 0.96
N PRO A 195 8.47 -20.38 1.40
CA PRO A 195 8.17 -19.08 2.04
C PRO A 195 8.96 -18.83 3.32
N ARG A 196 9.59 -19.86 3.91
CA ARG A 196 10.46 -19.73 5.07
C ARG A 196 11.85 -19.22 4.71
N LYS A 197 12.23 -19.32 3.43
CA LYS A 197 13.51 -18.87 2.91
C LYS A 197 13.35 -18.24 1.51
N PRO A 198 12.67 -17.09 1.39
CA PRO A 198 12.58 -16.36 0.13
C PRO A 198 13.95 -16.06 -0.44
N THR A 199 14.10 -16.18 -1.76
CA THR A 199 15.36 -15.93 -2.46
C THR A 199 15.17 -14.78 -3.44
N TYR A 200 15.96 -13.72 -3.33
CA TYR A 200 15.97 -12.64 -4.31
C TYR A 200 16.52 -13.16 -5.65
N VAL A 201 15.76 -13.00 -6.74
CA VAL A 201 16.13 -13.58 -8.06
C VAL A 201 16.37 -12.56 -9.15
N SER A 202 15.71 -11.40 -9.10
CA SER A 202 15.92 -10.30 -10.05
C SER A 202 15.29 -9.00 -9.56
N ALA A 203 15.64 -7.92 -10.24
CA ALA A 203 14.97 -6.64 -10.16
C ALA A 203 14.78 -6.08 -11.56
N VAL A 204 13.75 -5.26 -11.72
CA VAL A 204 13.44 -4.56 -12.96
C VAL A 204 13.25 -3.10 -12.62
N GLU A 205 14.10 -2.26 -13.19
CA GLU A 205 13.97 -0.80 -13.09
C GLU A 205 12.77 -0.33 -13.91
N THR A 206 11.99 0.60 -13.36
CA THR A 206 10.84 1.23 -14.04
C THR A 206 10.91 2.75 -13.88
N PRO A 207 10.45 3.53 -14.88
CA PRO A 207 10.31 4.97 -14.73
C PRO A 207 9.45 5.30 -13.51
N CYS A 208 9.88 6.30 -12.73
CA CYS A 208 9.21 6.69 -11.48
C CYS A 208 9.05 5.57 -10.44
N GLY A 209 9.95 4.58 -10.43
CA GLY A 209 9.92 3.51 -9.46
C GLY A 209 8.68 2.62 -9.55
N SER A 210 8.24 2.07 -8.42
CA SER A 210 7.00 1.32 -8.30
C SER A 210 6.34 1.68 -6.99
N HIS A 211 5.37 2.60 -7.03
CA HIS A 211 4.56 2.97 -5.88
C HIS A 211 3.69 1.80 -5.42
N THR A 212 2.91 1.26 -6.36
CA THR A 212 2.24 -0.03 -6.21
C THR A 212 2.40 -0.86 -7.47
N HIS A 213 1.88 -2.09 -7.44
CA HIS A 213 1.80 -2.93 -8.60
C HIS A 213 0.56 -3.82 -8.56
N THR A 214 0.16 -4.32 -9.73
CA THR A 214 -0.97 -5.24 -9.86
C THR A 214 -0.64 -6.38 -10.80
N LEU A 215 -0.98 -7.59 -10.39
CA LEU A 215 -0.75 -8.79 -11.19
C LEU A 215 -1.88 -9.05 -12.18
N ALA A 216 -1.53 -9.55 -13.36
CA ALA A 216 -2.44 -10.27 -14.23
C ALA A 216 -1.73 -11.45 -14.88
N PRO A 217 -2.11 -12.69 -14.51
CA PRO A 217 -1.58 -13.88 -15.17
C PRO A 217 -1.93 -13.90 -16.66
N GLY A 218 -1.04 -14.45 -17.49
CA GLY A 218 -1.31 -14.62 -18.92
C GLY A 218 -2.58 -15.45 -19.19
N ASN A 219 -3.46 -14.92 -20.03
CA ASN A 219 -4.78 -15.53 -20.30
C ASN A 219 -4.74 -16.66 -21.36
N GLY A 220 -3.58 -16.93 -21.96
CA GLY A 220 -3.36 -17.90 -23.03
C GLY A 220 -4.06 -17.55 -24.35
N LYS A 221 -4.65 -16.35 -24.46
CA LYS A 221 -5.37 -15.93 -25.66
C LYS A 221 -4.39 -15.31 -26.65
N PRO A 222 -4.46 -15.64 -27.95
CA PRO A 222 -3.80 -14.83 -28.97
C PRO A 222 -4.50 -13.46 -28.99
N GLY A 223 -3.81 -12.41 -28.57
CA GLY A 223 -4.37 -11.06 -28.53
C GLY A 223 -4.75 -10.56 -29.93
N LYS A 224 -5.76 -9.71 -29.99
CA LYS A 224 -6.37 -9.21 -31.23
C LYS A 224 -5.59 -8.02 -31.79
N GLY A 225 -4.33 -8.22 -32.15
CA GLY A 225 -3.57 -7.22 -32.92
C GLY A 225 -4.11 -7.11 -34.35
N LYS A 226 -4.42 -5.90 -34.83
CA LYS A 226 -4.56 -5.67 -36.28
C LYS A 226 -3.25 -6.10 -36.97
N GLY A 227 -3.33 -7.01 -37.94
CA GLY A 227 -2.19 -7.44 -38.75
C GLY A 227 -1.64 -8.84 -38.48
N GLY A 228 -2.37 -9.74 -37.80
CA GLY A 228 -2.03 -11.18 -37.77
C GLY A 228 -0.79 -11.55 -36.94
N LYS A 229 -0.27 -10.64 -36.11
CA LYS A 229 0.68 -11.00 -35.04
C LYS A 229 -0.11 -11.56 -33.86
N PRO A 230 0.23 -12.76 -33.32
CA PRO A 230 -0.43 -13.26 -32.12
C PRO A 230 -0.21 -12.25 -30.99
N GLY A 231 -1.28 -11.68 -30.44
CA GLY A 231 -1.15 -10.87 -29.23
C GLY A 231 -0.79 -11.77 -28.04
N LYS A 232 -0.14 -11.17 -27.06
CA LYS A 232 0.70 -11.88 -26.11
C LYS A 232 0.02 -11.94 -24.75
N GLY A 233 0.09 -13.12 -24.16
CA GLY A 233 -0.60 -13.47 -22.92
C GLY A 233 -0.29 -14.92 -22.57
N SER A 234 0.95 -15.35 -22.77
CA SER A 234 1.36 -16.74 -22.53
C SER A 234 0.98 -17.16 -21.12
N LYS A 235 0.36 -18.34 -20.95
CA LYS A 235 0.03 -18.87 -19.62
C LYS A 235 1.26 -19.15 -18.73
N ASN A 236 2.46 -19.06 -19.30
CA ASN A 236 3.72 -19.21 -18.57
C ASN A 236 4.31 -17.86 -18.12
N ASP A 237 3.66 -16.75 -18.46
CA ASP A 237 4.12 -15.40 -18.13
C ASP A 237 3.12 -14.75 -17.17
N LEU A 238 3.67 -14.06 -16.17
CA LEU A 238 2.96 -13.16 -15.28
C LEU A 238 3.21 -11.72 -15.74
N TYR A 239 2.15 -10.92 -15.83
CA TYR A 239 2.26 -9.50 -16.13
C TYR A 239 2.05 -8.70 -14.85
N VAL A 240 2.93 -7.74 -14.61
CA VAL A 240 2.93 -6.83 -13.49
C VAL A 240 2.72 -5.43 -14.06
N TYR A 241 1.57 -4.84 -13.77
CA TYR A 241 1.29 -3.44 -14.09
C TYR A 241 1.77 -2.60 -12.92
N VAL A 242 2.78 -1.80 -13.16
CA VAL A 242 3.43 -0.95 -12.17
C VAL A 242 2.80 0.44 -12.24
N SER A 243 2.32 0.88 -11.09
CA SER A 243 1.70 2.18 -10.88
C SER A 243 2.68 3.10 -10.17
N SER A 244 2.82 4.31 -10.71
CA SER A 244 3.66 5.38 -10.17
C SER A 244 3.05 6.72 -10.58
N TYR A 245 3.45 7.78 -9.88
CA TYR A 245 2.99 9.14 -10.11
C TYR A 245 4.02 10.17 -9.62
N ALA A 246 3.66 11.46 -9.63
CA ALA A 246 4.51 12.58 -9.20
C ALA A 246 5.84 12.72 -9.96
N PRO A 247 5.81 12.83 -11.31
CA PRO A 247 6.99 13.14 -12.09
C PRO A 247 7.54 14.55 -11.81
N ASP A 248 8.86 14.70 -11.92
CA ASP A 248 9.57 15.96 -11.71
C ASP A 248 10.67 16.15 -12.77
N ALA A 249 10.78 17.36 -13.31
CA ALA A 249 11.80 17.70 -14.31
C ALA A 249 13.24 17.57 -13.77
N ALA A 250 13.44 17.57 -12.46
CA ALA A 250 14.73 17.32 -11.81
C ALA A 250 15.09 15.83 -11.70
N PHE A 251 14.13 14.91 -11.89
CA PHE A 251 14.35 13.47 -11.74
C PHE A 251 14.61 12.83 -13.11
N PRO A 252 15.85 12.48 -13.47
CA PRO A 252 16.18 11.97 -14.81
C PRO A 252 15.39 10.72 -15.21
N ASP A 253 14.93 9.91 -14.25
CA ASP A 253 14.16 8.68 -14.49
C ASP A 253 12.64 8.84 -14.35
N CYS A 254 12.18 10.04 -13.98
CA CYS A 254 10.78 10.31 -13.71
C CYS A 254 10.36 11.70 -14.22
N GLN A 255 10.48 11.90 -15.54
CA GLN A 255 10.21 13.19 -16.20
C GLN A 255 8.72 13.38 -16.51
N PRO A 256 8.17 14.61 -16.38
CA PRO A 256 6.79 14.90 -16.75
C PRO A 256 6.59 15.05 -18.28
N PRO A 257 5.40 14.71 -18.82
CA PRO A 257 4.33 13.98 -18.13
C PRO A 257 4.65 12.48 -18.02
N LEU A 258 4.21 11.83 -16.94
CA LEU A 258 4.29 10.37 -16.84
C LEU A 258 3.09 9.73 -17.54
N ASP A 259 1.85 10.03 -17.12
CA ASP A 259 0.56 9.65 -17.75
C ASP A 259 0.45 8.18 -18.21
N SER A 260 1.24 7.28 -17.63
CA SER A 260 1.48 5.94 -18.13
C SER A 260 1.60 4.94 -16.99
N ILE A 261 1.58 3.67 -17.34
CA ILE A 261 1.90 2.56 -16.45
C ILE A 261 3.02 1.76 -17.06
N SER A 262 3.90 1.20 -16.24
CA SER A 262 4.95 0.30 -16.71
C SER A 262 4.43 -1.14 -16.70
N ILE A 263 4.80 -1.94 -17.70
CA ILE A 263 4.42 -3.35 -17.78
C ILE A 263 5.67 -4.20 -17.69
N VAL A 264 5.81 -4.92 -16.58
CA VAL A 264 6.87 -5.90 -16.37
C VAL A 264 6.33 -7.29 -16.65
N LYS A 265 7.07 -8.08 -17.42
CA LYS A 265 6.75 -9.48 -17.70
C LYS A 265 7.71 -10.38 -16.94
N VAL A 266 7.16 -11.29 -16.15
CA VAL A 266 7.91 -12.28 -15.35
C VAL A 266 7.63 -13.69 -15.88
N PRO A 267 8.58 -14.36 -16.54
CA PRO A 267 8.42 -15.75 -16.94
C PRO A 267 8.41 -16.66 -15.71
N LEU A 268 7.31 -17.38 -15.43
CA LEU A 268 7.11 -18.14 -14.19
C LEU A 268 8.17 -19.24 -13.98
N LYS A 269 8.65 -19.86 -15.06
CA LYS A 269 9.70 -20.90 -15.00
C LYS A 269 11.12 -20.35 -14.87
N LYS A 270 11.30 -19.05 -15.13
CA LYS A 270 12.59 -18.37 -15.03
C LYS A 270 12.37 -16.92 -14.58
N PRO A 271 11.95 -16.70 -13.32
CA PRO A 271 11.60 -15.35 -12.86
C PRO A 271 12.77 -14.38 -12.95
N SER A 272 14.01 -14.87 -12.89
CA SER A 272 15.24 -14.09 -13.09
C SER A 272 15.37 -13.42 -14.47
N ALA A 273 14.49 -13.74 -15.42
CA ALA A 273 14.41 -13.12 -16.74
C ALA A 273 13.28 -12.07 -16.82
N ALA A 274 12.79 -11.60 -15.67
CA ALA A 274 11.86 -10.49 -15.59
C ALA A 274 12.39 -9.26 -16.32
N THR A 275 11.52 -8.57 -17.05
CA THR A 275 11.90 -7.37 -17.81
C THR A 275 10.68 -6.48 -18.03
N MET A 276 10.91 -5.17 -18.05
CA MET A 276 9.92 -4.22 -18.56
C MET A 276 9.76 -4.42 -20.06
N ILE A 277 8.53 -4.49 -20.55
CA ILE A 277 8.21 -4.78 -21.96
C ILE A 277 7.45 -3.65 -22.65
N ALA A 278 6.80 -2.77 -21.89
CA ALA A 278 6.03 -1.66 -22.41
C ALA A 278 5.78 -0.61 -21.32
N GLN A 279 5.49 0.62 -21.76
CA GLN A 279 5.03 1.72 -20.93
C GLN A 279 3.92 2.47 -21.69
N PRO A 280 2.70 1.93 -21.77
CA PRO A 280 1.60 2.60 -22.47
C PRO A 280 1.16 3.88 -21.74
N VAL A 281 0.97 4.95 -22.51
CA VAL A 281 0.29 6.17 -22.06
C VAL A 281 -1.21 5.88 -21.92
N LEU A 282 -1.76 6.13 -20.74
CA LEU A 282 -3.18 5.95 -20.42
C LEU A 282 -4.00 7.21 -20.73
N PHE A 283 -3.39 8.39 -20.65
CA PHE A 283 -4.05 9.68 -20.86
C PHE A 283 -3.42 10.46 -22.03
N PRO A 284 -3.54 9.98 -23.28
CA PRO A 284 -2.92 10.64 -24.43
C PRO A 284 -3.44 12.07 -24.70
N ASP A 285 -4.64 12.38 -24.23
CA ASP A 285 -5.28 13.70 -24.33
C ASP A 285 -5.19 14.50 -23.00
N GLY A 286 -4.45 13.99 -22.02
CA GLY A 286 -4.34 14.53 -20.66
C GLY A 286 -5.42 14.05 -19.69
N GLY A 287 -5.04 13.84 -18.43
CA GLY A 287 -5.96 13.49 -17.33
C GLY A 287 -6.60 14.74 -16.69
N ASN A 288 -7.06 14.64 -15.45
CA ASN A 288 -7.60 15.79 -14.72
C ASN A 288 -6.56 16.91 -14.63
N PRO A 289 -6.88 18.15 -15.02
CA PRO A 289 -5.93 19.26 -15.00
C PRO A 289 -5.67 19.78 -13.57
N ALA A 290 -4.57 20.49 -13.39
CA ALA A 290 -4.23 21.19 -12.15
C ALA A 290 -5.22 22.30 -11.76
N GLY A 291 -5.21 22.68 -10.47
CA GLY A 291 -5.90 23.88 -9.94
C GLY A 291 -7.32 23.67 -9.42
N GLY A 292 -7.77 22.42 -9.27
CA GLY A 292 -9.07 22.06 -8.70
C GLY A 292 -8.98 21.41 -7.31
N TYR A 293 -10.13 21.01 -6.76
CA TYR A 293 -10.19 20.22 -5.53
C TYR A 293 -9.64 18.80 -5.73
N SER A 294 -10.01 18.16 -6.85
CA SER A 294 -9.41 16.89 -7.30
C SER A 294 -8.01 17.13 -7.86
N ARG A 295 -7.07 16.25 -7.48
CA ARG A 295 -5.66 16.33 -7.90
C ARG A 295 -5.48 16.22 -9.40
N GLU A 296 -4.42 16.87 -9.89
CA GLU A 296 -3.95 16.64 -11.25
C GLU A 296 -3.60 15.16 -11.43
N THR A 297 -4.03 14.60 -12.57
CA THR A 297 -3.60 13.25 -12.94
C THR A 297 -2.21 13.31 -13.51
N SER A 298 -1.29 12.61 -12.85
CA SER A 298 0.09 12.43 -13.33
C SER A 298 0.48 10.97 -13.48
N GLY A 299 -0.41 10.05 -13.13
CA GLY A 299 -0.18 8.61 -13.11
C GLY A 299 -1.31 7.91 -12.37
N CYS A 300 -1.30 6.58 -12.38
CA CYS A 300 -2.21 5.81 -11.55
C CYS A 300 -1.61 5.55 -10.18
N HIS A 301 -2.40 5.68 -9.12
CA HIS A 301 -1.97 5.30 -7.77
C HIS A 301 -2.09 3.79 -7.62
N ASP A 302 -3.32 3.26 -7.63
CA ASP A 302 -3.58 1.83 -7.69
C ASP A 302 -4.31 1.41 -8.96
N LEU A 303 -4.02 0.19 -9.35
CA LEU A 303 -4.79 -0.55 -10.33
C LEU A 303 -5.44 -1.74 -9.63
N THR A 304 -6.52 -2.25 -10.20
CA THR A 304 -7.09 -3.53 -9.79
C THR A 304 -7.50 -4.28 -11.04
N ALA A 305 -6.78 -5.35 -11.34
CA ALA A 305 -7.09 -6.26 -12.43
C ALA A 305 -8.18 -7.21 -11.97
N TYR A 306 -9.09 -7.53 -12.89
CA TYR A 306 -9.98 -8.68 -12.77
C TYR A 306 -9.65 -9.69 -13.89
N PRO A 307 -8.59 -10.52 -13.71
CA PRO A 307 -8.01 -11.28 -14.81
C PRO A 307 -9.00 -12.21 -15.54
N SER A 308 -9.94 -12.82 -14.81
CA SER A 308 -10.94 -13.73 -15.37
C SER A 308 -11.93 -13.08 -16.36
N LYS A 309 -12.05 -11.75 -16.30
CA LYS A 309 -12.90 -10.94 -17.18
C LYS A 309 -12.11 -10.10 -18.17
N ASP A 310 -10.78 -10.16 -18.12
CA ASP A 310 -9.88 -9.32 -18.92
C ASP A 310 -10.18 -7.81 -18.80
N ILE A 311 -10.59 -7.36 -17.61
CA ILE A 311 -10.81 -5.93 -17.31
C ILE A 311 -9.92 -5.48 -16.15
N MET A 312 -9.68 -4.18 -16.04
CA MET A 312 -8.98 -3.52 -14.94
C MET A 312 -9.70 -2.23 -14.59
N ALA A 313 -9.65 -1.82 -13.32
CA ALA A 313 -9.99 -0.46 -12.90
C ALA A 313 -8.69 0.23 -12.47
N GLY A 314 -8.58 1.53 -12.74
CA GLY A 314 -7.47 2.35 -12.28
C GLY A 314 -7.97 3.57 -11.55
N ALA A 315 -7.38 3.87 -10.41
CA ALA A 315 -7.57 5.08 -9.65
C ALA A 315 -6.32 5.93 -9.81
N CYS A 316 -6.46 7.05 -10.53
CA CYS A 316 -5.32 7.77 -11.10
C CYS A 316 -5.22 9.20 -10.64
N MET A 317 -5.22 9.37 -9.31
CA MET A 317 -5.16 10.65 -8.59
C MET A 317 -6.35 11.57 -8.86
N GLY A 318 -6.59 11.97 -10.10
CA GLY A 318 -7.71 12.83 -10.50
C GLY A 318 -8.82 12.12 -11.28
N ASP A 319 -8.56 10.92 -11.79
CA ASP A 319 -9.44 10.18 -12.67
C ASP A 319 -9.68 8.74 -12.18
N GLY A 320 -10.91 8.27 -12.31
CA GLY A 320 -11.25 6.85 -12.26
C GLY A 320 -11.39 6.29 -13.67
N ILE A 321 -10.74 5.18 -13.99
CA ILE A 321 -10.76 4.59 -15.34
C ILE A 321 -11.10 3.10 -15.32
N LEU A 322 -11.66 2.62 -16.43
CA LEU A 322 -11.71 1.21 -16.77
C LEU A 322 -10.77 0.92 -17.94
N LEU A 323 -10.12 -0.24 -17.91
CA LEU A 323 -9.25 -0.70 -18.99
C LEU A 323 -9.65 -2.11 -19.46
N ASP A 324 -9.60 -2.33 -20.78
CA ASP A 324 -9.50 -3.67 -21.37
C ASP A 324 -8.06 -4.15 -21.26
N ILE A 325 -7.88 -5.33 -20.67
CA ILE A 325 -6.59 -6.01 -20.53
C ILE A 325 -6.62 -7.39 -21.22
N GLY A 326 -7.40 -7.52 -22.30
CA GLY A 326 -7.49 -8.74 -23.10
C GLY A 326 -6.17 -9.07 -23.80
N ASP A 327 -5.42 -8.05 -24.21
CA ASP A 327 -4.00 -8.12 -24.54
C ASP A 327 -3.19 -7.58 -23.36
N ARG A 328 -2.47 -8.48 -22.66
CA ARG A 328 -1.80 -8.13 -21.41
C ARG A 328 -0.67 -7.11 -21.61
N GLU A 329 -0.10 -7.04 -22.82
CA GLU A 329 0.97 -6.10 -23.15
C GLU A 329 0.47 -4.74 -23.65
N LYS A 330 -0.84 -4.60 -23.88
CA LYS A 330 -1.46 -3.42 -24.50
C LYS A 330 -2.81 -3.10 -23.87
N PRO A 331 -2.83 -2.74 -22.58
CA PRO A 331 -4.05 -2.30 -21.92
C PRO A 331 -4.61 -1.08 -22.65
N LYS A 332 -5.94 -0.97 -22.69
CA LYS A 332 -6.63 0.14 -23.34
C LYS A 332 -7.67 0.73 -22.41
N VAL A 333 -7.59 2.02 -22.13
CA VAL A 333 -8.66 2.75 -21.44
C VAL A 333 -9.95 2.69 -22.25
N THR A 334 -11.04 2.28 -21.60
CA THR A 334 -12.37 2.14 -22.20
C THR A 334 -13.39 3.10 -21.63
N GLU A 335 -13.19 3.57 -20.41
CA GLU A 335 -14.09 4.49 -19.72
C GLU A 335 -13.27 5.38 -18.77
N ASN A 336 -13.75 6.59 -18.52
CA ASN A 336 -13.11 7.57 -17.66
C ASN A 336 -14.18 8.42 -16.94
N VAL A 337 -14.03 8.57 -15.63
CA VAL A 337 -14.90 9.42 -14.81
C VAL A 337 -14.05 10.34 -13.93
N ARG A 338 -14.66 11.47 -13.59
CA ARG A 338 -14.12 12.44 -12.64
C ARG A 338 -15.21 12.86 -11.67
N ASP A 339 -14.79 13.15 -10.45
CA ASP A 339 -15.60 13.79 -9.43
C ASP A 339 -14.75 14.89 -8.81
N THR A 340 -14.83 16.08 -9.38
CA THR A 340 -14.03 17.23 -8.98
C THR A 340 -14.62 17.97 -7.78
N GLU A 341 -15.74 17.50 -7.23
CA GLU A 341 -16.44 18.12 -6.10
C GLU A 341 -16.17 17.38 -4.79
N ASN A 342 -16.17 16.04 -4.82
CA ASN A 342 -16.07 15.20 -3.62
C ASN A 342 -14.85 14.29 -3.57
N PHE A 343 -14.22 13.93 -4.70
CA PHE A 343 -12.98 13.17 -4.71
C PHE A 343 -11.78 14.10 -4.82
N ALA A 344 -10.87 14.04 -3.84
CA ALA A 344 -9.61 14.77 -3.89
C ALA A 344 -8.48 13.93 -4.51
N PHE A 345 -8.44 12.65 -4.18
CA PHE A 345 -7.36 11.74 -4.57
C PHE A 345 -7.92 10.35 -4.85
N TRP A 346 -8.11 10.03 -6.14
CA TRP A 346 -8.48 8.69 -6.60
C TRP A 346 -7.34 7.72 -6.28
N HIS A 347 -7.54 6.90 -5.25
CA HIS A 347 -6.52 6.06 -4.64
C HIS A 347 -6.59 4.61 -5.13
N SER A 348 -7.70 3.92 -4.86
CA SER A 348 -7.89 2.49 -5.15
C SER A 348 -9.24 2.18 -5.75
N ALA A 349 -9.37 0.97 -6.31
CA ALA A 349 -10.60 0.47 -6.91
C ALA A 349 -10.85 -0.99 -6.51
N THR A 350 -12.10 -1.41 -6.38
CA THR A 350 -12.45 -2.81 -6.12
C THR A 350 -13.72 -3.17 -6.89
N PHE A 351 -13.66 -4.23 -7.70
CA PHE A 351 -14.85 -4.72 -8.39
C PHE A 351 -15.72 -5.51 -7.43
N ASN A 352 -17.03 -5.56 -7.67
CA ASN A 352 -17.82 -6.65 -7.10
C ASN A 352 -17.49 -8.01 -7.80
N ASN A 353 -17.96 -9.13 -7.24
CA ASN A 353 -17.62 -10.45 -7.78
C ASN A 353 -18.12 -10.66 -9.22
N ASP A 354 -19.25 -10.04 -9.57
CA ASP A 354 -19.78 -10.10 -10.93
C ASP A 354 -19.08 -9.16 -11.91
N GLY A 355 -18.17 -8.29 -11.46
CA GLY A 355 -17.50 -7.30 -12.30
C GLY A 355 -18.49 -6.37 -12.99
N THR A 356 -19.58 -6.05 -12.31
CA THR A 356 -20.67 -5.16 -12.75
C THR A 356 -20.73 -3.88 -11.93
N LYS A 357 -19.87 -3.73 -10.93
CA LYS A 357 -19.74 -2.55 -10.07
C LYS A 357 -18.27 -2.31 -9.75
N VAL A 358 -17.93 -1.05 -9.45
CA VAL A 358 -16.63 -0.66 -8.91
C VAL A 358 -16.85 0.25 -7.71
N VAL A 359 -16.12 -0.03 -6.64
CA VAL A 359 -15.95 0.88 -5.50
C VAL A 359 -14.61 1.57 -5.71
N PHE A 360 -14.63 2.88 -5.97
CA PHE A 360 -13.43 3.72 -5.96
C PHE A 360 -13.27 4.37 -4.59
N THR A 361 -12.03 4.65 -4.20
CA THR A 361 -11.67 5.17 -2.88
C THR A 361 -11.01 6.54 -3.03
N ASP A 362 -11.51 7.54 -2.29
CA ASP A 362 -10.90 8.86 -2.18
C ASP A 362 -9.97 8.91 -0.96
N GLU A 363 -8.66 9.02 -1.18
CA GLU A 363 -7.67 9.19 -0.12
C GLU A 363 -7.38 10.68 0.14
N LEU A 364 -8.44 11.41 0.45
CA LEU A 364 -8.36 12.79 0.92
C LEU A 364 -7.28 12.95 2.01
N GLY A 365 -6.45 13.98 1.85
CA GLY A 365 -5.35 14.24 2.79
C GLY A 365 -4.16 13.29 2.64
N GLY A 366 -4.14 12.43 1.62
CA GLY A 366 -2.98 11.60 1.22
C GLY A 366 -2.61 10.59 2.30
N GLY A 367 -3.63 10.06 2.98
CA GLY A 367 -3.48 9.11 4.06
C GLY A 367 -2.94 9.69 5.37
N GLY A 368 -2.45 10.93 5.39
CA GLY A 368 -1.83 11.55 6.56
C GLY A 368 -2.76 12.43 7.42
N ALA A 369 -3.92 12.83 6.88
CA ALA A 369 -4.79 13.81 7.52
C ALA A 369 -5.98 13.19 8.28
N PRO A 370 -6.51 13.88 9.32
CA PRO A 370 -7.62 13.37 10.12
C PRO A 370 -8.99 13.63 9.48
N THR A 371 -9.32 12.97 8.37
CA THR A 371 -10.47 13.36 7.54
C THR A 371 -11.82 12.74 7.94
N CYS A 372 -11.86 11.87 8.95
CA CYS A 372 -13.09 11.27 9.47
C CYS A 372 -13.71 12.12 10.57
N ASN A 373 -14.29 13.27 10.20
CA ASN A 373 -14.92 14.18 11.15
C ASN A 373 -16.08 14.98 10.51
N PRO A 374 -16.97 15.59 11.30
CA PRO A 374 -18.10 16.38 10.80
C PRO A 374 -17.74 17.59 9.93
N THR A 375 -16.53 18.16 10.06
CA THR A 375 -16.08 19.28 9.22
C THR A 375 -15.85 18.82 7.78
N VAL A 376 -15.30 17.62 7.59
CA VAL A 376 -15.10 17.03 6.24
C VAL A 376 -16.40 16.48 5.66
N GLY A 377 -17.29 15.97 6.52
CA GLY A 377 -18.57 15.38 6.09
C GLY A 377 -18.45 13.94 5.62
N ASP A 378 -19.54 13.44 5.02
CA ASP A 378 -19.76 12.04 4.66
C ASP A 378 -19.47 11.70 3.18
N THR A 379 -19.30 12.71 2.32
CA THR A 379 -19.05 12.51 0.89
C THR A 379 -17.57 12.59 0.49
N LYS A 380 -16.74 13.28 1.29
CA LYS A 380 -15.31 13.52 1.02
C LYS A 380 -14.43 12.56 1.81
N GLY A 381 -13.33 12.08 1.25
CA GLY A 381 -12.52 11.01 1.85
C GLY A 381 -13.33 9.71 2.02
N ALA A 382 -14.27 9.48 1.11
CA ALA A 382 -15.23 8.40 1.11
C ALA A 382 -14.96 7.43 -0.05
N ASN A 383 -15.64 6.29 -0.04
CA ASN A 383 -15.76 5.50 -1.27
C ASN A 383 -16.85 6.09 -2.16
N GLY A 384 -16.64 6.04 -3.47
CA GLY A 384 -17.65 6.25 -4.51
C GLY A 384 -18.03 4.92 -5.14
N ILE A 385 -19.32 4.60 -5.18
CA ILE A 385 -19.85 3.34 -5.71
C ILE A 385 -20.46 3.59 -7.08
N TYR A 386 -19.98 2.86 -8.08
CA TYR A 386 -20.38 2.96 -9.47
C TYR A 386 -20.89 1.62 -9.98
N ASP A 387 -22.01 1.64 -10.70
CA ASP A 387 -22.42 0.49 -11.52
C ASP A 387 -21.75 0.59 -12.90
N ILE A 388 -21.41 -0.56 -13.47
CA ILE A 388 -20.92 -0.66 -14.86
C ILE A 388 -22.11 -1.01 -15.74
N THR A 389 -22.50 -0.09 -16.61
CA THR A 389 -23.63 -0.30 -17.53
C THR A 389 -23.30 -1.38 -18.56
N ARG A 390 -24.33 -1.86 -19.29
CA ARG A 390 -24.13 -2.83 -20.38
C ARG A 390 -23.20 -2.34 -21.50
N LYS A 391 -23.01 -1.02 -21.62
CA LYS A 391 -22.12 -0.42 -22.62
C LYS A 391 -20.67 -0.37 -22.16
N GLY A 392 -20.41 -0.56 -20.86
CA GLY A 392 -19.10 -0.39 -20.24
C GLY A 392 -18.96 0.93 -19.47
N ASP A 393 -19.94 1.83 -19.56
CA ASP A 393 -19.89 3.15 -18.93
C ASP A 393 -20.06 3.03 -17.40
N LEU A 394 -19.34 3.87 -16.64
CA LEU A 394 -19.45 3.99 -15.19
C LEU A 394 -20.60 4.93 -14.81
N GLU A 395 -21.52 4.46 -13.97
CA GLU A 395 -22.66 5.24 -13.48
C GLU A 395 -22.59 5.37 -11.96
N PHE A 396 -22.35 6.59 -11.46
CA PHE A 396 -22.31 6.89 -10.03
C PHE A 396 -23.63 6.58 -9.33
N LYS A 397 -23.57 6.01 -8.12
CA LYS A 397 -24.75 5.63 -7.33
C LYS A 397 -24.79 6.26 -5.94
N SER A 398 -23.72 6.15 -5.17
CA SER A 398 -23.66 6.69 -3.82
C SER A 398 -22.24 6.79 -3.29
N TYR A 399 -22.08 7.49 -2.17
CA TYR A 399 -20.87 7.45 -1.36
C TYR A 399 -21.06 6.51 -0.16
N TYR A 400 -19.94 5.95 0.31
CA TYR A 400 -19.87 5.26 1.59
C TYR A 400 -18.68 5.78 2.40
N LYS A 401 -18.96 6.29 3.60
CA LYS A 401 -17.96 6.67 4.59
C LYS A 401 -18.32 6.08 5.94
N ILE A 402 -17.30 5.77 6.74
CA ILE A 402 -17.52 5.30 8.10
C ILE A 402 -18.22 6.38 8.95
N PRO A 403 -19.15 6.01 9.86
CA PRO A 403 -19.91 6.98 10.65
C PRO A 403 -19.17 7.48 11.89
N ARG A 404 -17.99 6.92 12.20
CA ARG A 404 -17.21 7.25 13.41
C ARG A 404 -16.44 8.55 13.19
N THR A 405 -16.44 9.42 14.21
CA THR A 405 -15.58 10.61 14.26
C THR A 405 -14.27 10.24 14.94
N GLN A 406 -13.15 10.65 14.34
CA GLN A 406 -11.81 10.44 14.89
C GLN A 406 -11.23 11.73 15.47
N ALA A 407 -10.23 11.61 16.33
CA ALA A 407 -9.49 12.73 16.87
C ALA A 407 -8.64 13.42 15.79
N ASN A 408 -8.28 14.68 16.01
CA ASN A 408 -7.39 15.40 15.08
C ASN A 408 -5.94 14.88 15.11
N THR A 409 -5.61 13.96 16.02
CA THR A 409 -4.33 13.22 16.05
C THR A 409 -4.40 11.87 15.31
N GLU A 410 -5.51 11.58 14.63
CA GLU A 410 -5.75 10.31 13.93
C GLU A 410 -5.90 10.52 12.43
N ASN A 411 -4.90 10.12 11.64
CA ASN A 411 -5.10 10.05 10.20
C ASN A 411 -6.22 9.05 9.88
N CYS A 412 -7.21 9.47 9.10
CA CYS A 412 -8.36 8.63 8.81
C CYS A 412 -8.94 8.98 7.46
N VAL A 413 -9.00 8.00 6.57
CA VAL A 413 -9.60 8.08 5.24
C VAL A 413 -9.78 6.67 4.68
N ALA A 414 -10.64 6.49 3.69
CA ALA A 414 -10.86 5.21 3.02
C ALA A 414 -9.56 4.68 2.40
N HIS A 415 -9.28 3.38 2.53
CA HIS A 415 -8.07 2.76 1.97
C HIS A 415 -8.34 1.32 1.51
N ASN A 416 -7.31 0.49 1.38
CA ASN A 416 -7.39 -0.83 0.75
C ASN A 416 -8.30 -1.84 1.46
N GLY A 417 -9.01 -2.64 0.66
CA GLY A 417 -9.93 -3.68 1.15
C GLY A 417 -10.17 -4.81 0.14
N SER A 418 -10.99 -5.79 0.53
CA SER A 418 -11.30 -6.97 -0.30
C SER A 418 -12.74 -7.45 -0.11
N LEU A 419 -13.25 -8.16 -1.12
CA LEU A 419 -14.56 -8.79 -1.04
C LEU A 419 -14.61 -9.91 0.02
N VAL A 420 -15.75 -10.00 0.70
CA VAL A 420 -16.13 -11.14 1.52
C VAL A 420 -17.03 -12.05 0.66
N PRO A 421 -16.65 -13.32 0.41
CA PRO A 421 -17.28 -14.14 -0.62
C PRO A 421 -18.63 -14.70 -0.18
N VAL A 422 -19.69 -13.90 -0.31
CA VAL A 422 -21.05 -14.27 0.09
C VAL A 422 -21.94 -14.41 -1.14
N LYS A 423 -22.60 -15.56 -1.27
CA LYS A 423 -23.50 -15.85 -2.40
C LYS A 423 -24.57 -14.76 -2.56
N GLY A 424 -24.69 -14.20 -3.77
CA GLY A 424 -25.70 -13.20 -4.13
C GLY A 424 -25.58 -11.88 -3.38
N LYS A 425 -24.40 -11.57 -2.84
CA LYS A 425 -24.14 -10.39 -2.02
C LYS A 425 -22.82 -9.74 -2.39
N ASP A 426 -22.84 -8.42 -2.45
CA ASP A 426 -21.63 -7.61 -2.59
C ASP A 426 -21.27 -7.07 -1.20
N ILE A 427 -20.31 -7.72 -0.54
CA ILE A 427 -19.82 -7.32 0.78
C ILE A 427 -18.31 -7.15 0.70
N MET A 428 -17.78 -6.08 1.29
CA MET A 428 -16.35 -5.79 1.35
C MET A 428 -15.95 -5.51 2.79
N VAL A 429 -14.72 -5.90 3.15
CA VAL A 429 -14.02 -5.41 4.35
C VAL A 429 -12.87 -4.51 3.89
N GLN A 430 -12.69 -3.38 4.57
CA GLN A 430 -11.81 -2.31 4.10
C GLN A 430 -11.16 -1.57 5.27
N ALA A 431 -9.89 -1.19 5.09
CA ALA A 431 -9.15 -0.32 5.99
C ALA A 431 -9.57 1.16 5.88
N TRP A 432 -9.47 1.88 7.01
CA TRP A 432 -9.78 3.30 7.13
C TRP A 432 -8.68 4.07 7.90
N TYR A 433 -7.41 3.64 7.78
CA TYR A 433 -6.31 4.11 8.61
C TYR A 433 -6.68 4.10 10.11
N GLN A 434 -6.41 5.14 10.90
CA GLN A 434 -6.70 5.12 12.34
C GLN A 434 -8.19 5.06 12.66
N GLY A 435 -9.10 5.24 11.68
CA GLY A 435 -10.52 4.85 11.83
C GLY A 435 -10.79 3.34 11.82
N GLY A 436 -9.72 2.54 11.80
CA GLY A 436 -9.74 1.09 11.91
C GLY A 436 -10.10 0.40 10.60
N TRP A 437 -11.07 -0.51 10.66
CA TRP A 437 -11.62 -1.15 9.47
C TRP A 437 -13.13 -1.26 9.56
N SER A 438 -13.78 -1.26 8.39
CA SER A 438 -15.20 -1.44 8.25
C SER A 438 -15.52 -2.54 7.24
N MET A 439 -16.54 -3.34 7.56
CA MET A 439 -17.18 -4.27 6.66
C MET A 439 -18.56 -3.74 6.31
N PHE A 440 -18.87 -3.61 5.03
CA PHE A 440 -20.14 -3.06 4.54
C PHE A 440 -20.74 -3.87 3.39
N ASP A 441 -22.07 -3.94 3.36
CA ASP A 441 -22.87 -4.53 2.29
C ASP A 441 -23.24 -3.43 1.30
N PHE A 442 -22.80 -3.56 0.05
CA PHE A 442 -23.09 -2.66 -1.07
C PHE A 442 -23.83 -3.40 -2.21
N THR A 443 -24.55 -4.47 -1.88
CA THR A 443 -25.41 -5.19 -2.82
C THR A 443 -26.42 -4.24 -3.47
N ASP A 444 -26.96 -3.30 -2.70
CA ASP A 444 -27.65 -2.13 -3.22
C ASP A 444 -26.64 -0.97 -3.32
N SER A 445 -26.20 -0.68 -4.55
CA SER A 445 -25.20 0.36 -4.82
C SER A 445 -25.64 1.75 -4.40
N ALA A 446 -26.95 1.99 -4.20
CA ALA A 446 -27.46 3.28 -3.76
C ALA A 446 -27.55 3.41 -2.22
N ASN A 447 -27.47 2.30 -1.49
CA ASN A 447 -27.67 2.28 -0.04
C ASN A 447 -26.68 1.32 0.67
N PRO A 448 -25.36 1.59 0.59
CA PRO A 448 -24.36 0.78 1.28
C PRO A 448 -24.54 0.85 2.80
N LYS A 449 -24.34 -0.27 3.50
CA LYS A 449 -24.57 -0.37 4.94
C LYS A 449 -23.43 -1.06 5.65
N GLU A 450 -22.89 -0.39 6.66
CA GLU A 450 -21.94 -1.02 7.58
C GLU A 450 -22.57 -2.19 8.35
N ILE A 451 -21.83 -3.28 8.45
CA ILE A 451 -22.27 -4.52 9.08
C ILE A 451 -21.37 -4.98 10.21
N ALA A 452 -20.07 -4.66 10.16
CA ALA A 452 -19.11 -4.92 11.21
C ALA A 452 -17.98 -3.89 11.16
N TRP A 453 -17.35 -3.58 12.28
CA TRP A 453 -16.20 -2.69 12.32
C TRP A 453 -15.35 -2.95 13.56
N HIS A 454 -14.10 -2.52 13.50
CA HIS A 454 -13.21 -2.42 14.66
C HIS A 454 -12.33 -1.19 14.51
N ASP A 455 -12.11 -0.52 15.63
CA ASP A 455 -11.42 0.74 15.72
C ASP A 455 -10.54 0.80 16.98
N ARG A 456 -9.49 1.62 16.95
CA ARG A 456 -8.63 1.86 18.10
C ARG A 456 -8.31 3.33 18.17
N GLY A 457 -8.30 3.89 19.37
CA GLY A 457 -7.94 5.30 19.56
C GLY A 457 -6.51 5.61 19.14
N PRO A 458 -6.11 6.90 19.21
CA PRO A 458 -4.92 7.40 18.53
C PRO A 458 -3.65 6.69 18.98
N ASN A 459 -2.69 6.59 18.06
CA ASN A 459 -1.35 6.13 18.42
C ASN A 459 -0.66 7.05 19.45
N ASP A 460 -0.93 8.35 19.39
CA ASP A 460 -0.41 9.35 20.32
C ASP A 460 -1.47 10.42 20.62
N ALA A 461 -1.59 10.82 21.90
CA ALA A 461 -2.61 11.77 22.34
C ALA A 461 -2.33 13.22 21.90
N GLN A 462 -1.06 13.53 21.60
CA GLN A 462 -0.56 14.90 21.48
C GLN A 462 -0.08 15.23 20.06
N ARG A 463 0.37 14.24 19.31
CA ARG A 463 0.76 14.41 17.90
C ARG A 463 0.05 13.41 17.00
N LEU A 464 -0.16 13.81 15.75
CA LEU A 464 -0.56 12.86 14.72
C LEU A 464 0.63 11.97 14.36
N VAL A 465 0.45 10.66 14.52
CA VAL A 465 1.37 9.63 14.03
C VAL A 465 0.60 8.80 13.02
N VAL A 466 1.09 8.74 11.78
CA VAL A 466 0.46 7.92 10.73
C VAL A 466 0.36 6.48 11.22
N GLY A 467 -0.86 5.94 11.17
CA GLY A 467 -1.23 4.70 11.81
C GLY A 467 -2.50 4.07 11.25
N GLY A 468 -2.98 3.05 11.94
CA GLY A 468 -4.13 2.25 11.56
C GLY A 468 -3.80 1.21 10.49
N PRO A 469 -4.79 0.40 10.07
CA PRO A 469 -4.61 -0.55 9.00
C PRO A 469 -4.23 0.14 7.68
N TRP A 470 -3.12 -0.28 7.07
CA TRP A 470 -2.87 -0.01 5.66
C TRP A 470 -3.88 -0.81 4.83
N SER A 471 -3.96 -2.11 5.03
CA SER A 471 -4.97 -2.93 4.38
C SER A 471 -5.64 -3.89 5.36
N THR A 472 -6.89 -4.21 5.06
CA THR A 472 -7.67 -5.18 5.82
C THR A 472 -8.45 -6.09 4.87
N TYR A 473 -8.16 -7.39 4.92
CA TYR A 473 -8.65 -8.35 3.94
C TYR A 473 -9.33 -9.56 4.57
N TYR A 474 -10.32 -10.09 3.86
CA TYR A 474 -10.92 -11.37 4.18
C TYR A 474 -10.11 -12.49 3.55
N TYR A 475 -9.70 -13.47 4.34
CA TYR A 475 -9.07 -14.68 3.84
C TYR A 475 -9.56 -15.91 4.61
N ASN A 476 -10.24 -16.81 3.91
CA ASN A 476 -10.49 -18.18 4.38
C ASN A 476 -11.17 -18.28 5.77
N GLY A 477 -12.13 -17.39 6.05
CA GLY A 477 -12.94 -17.39 7.27
C GLY A 477 -12.56 -16.35 8.33
N TYR A 478 -11.50 -15.58 8.09
CA TYR A 478 -10.98 -14.58 9.03
C TYR A 478 -10.69 -13.27 8.32
N VAL A 479 -10.60 -12.19 9.09
CA VAL A 479 -10.17 -10.88 8.61
C VAL A 479 -8.75 -10.63 9.12
N TYR A 480 -7.84 -10.28 8.24
CA TYR A 480 -6.44 -9.99 8.55
C TYR A 480 -6.14 -8.54 8.24
N SER A 481 -5.36 -7.89 9.09
CA SER A 481 -5.08 -6.46 8.98
C SER A 481 -3.60 -6.22 9.21
N ASN A 482 -2.97 -5.43 8.32
CA ASN A 482 -1.60 -4.97 8.49
C ASN A 482 -1.63 -3.51 8.96
N GLU A 483 -1.53 -3.32 10.26
CA GLU A 483 -1.53 -2.01 10.90
C GLU A 483 -0.11 -1.40 10.81
N ILE A 484 -0.04 -0.16 10.36
CA ILE A 484 1.16 0.62 10.03
C ILE A 484 2.22 0.64 11.16
N GLN A 485 1.81 0.82 12.40
CA GLN A 485 2.64 0.97 13.61
C GLN A 485 2.58 -0.19 14.60
N ARG A 486 1.40 -0.78 14.80
CA ARG A 486 1.11 -1.80 15.80
C ARG A 486 1.46 -3.18 15.29
N GLY A 487 1.22 -3.50 14.01
CA GLY A 487 1.59 -4.79 13.43
C GLY A 487 0.43 -5.57 12.81
N PHE A 488 0.48 -6.90 12.94
CA PHE A 488 -0.45 -7.81 12.24
C PHE A 488 -1.57 -8.28 13.17
N ASP A 489 -2.81 -7.92 12.85
CA ASP A 489 -4.00 -8.32 13.61
C ASP A 489 -4.83 -9.37 12.85
N VAL A 490 -5.46 -10.27 13.61
CA VAL A 490 -6.41 -11.27 13.09
C VAL A 490 -7.73 -11.12 13.84
N PHE A 491 -8.80 -11.04 13.07
CA PHE A 491 -10.15 -10.90 13.56
C PHE A 491 -11.04 -12.05 13.10
N LYS A 492 -12.01 -12.37 13.95
CA LYS A 492 -13.15 -13.21 13.62
C LYS A 492 -14.41 -12.35 13.61
N VAL A 493 -15.23 -12.52 12.58
CA VAL A 493 -16.53 -11.85 12.46
C VAL A 493 -17.62 -12.92 12.49
N ASP A 494 -18.46 -12.90 13.52
CA ASP A 494 -19.62 -13.79 13.66
C ASP A 494 -20.90 -13.03 13.30
N ASP A 495 -21.14 -12.90 12.00
CA ASP A 495 -22.33 -12.23 11.48
C ASP A 495 -23.14 -13.14 10.55
N ARG A 496 -24.45 -13.23 10.79
CA ARG A 496 -25.38 -14.01 9.96
C ARG A 496 -25.35 -13.61 8.48
N ARG A 497 -25.03 -12.34 8.17
CA ARG A 497 -25.00 -11.80 6.80
C ARG A 497 -23.84 -12.33 5.98
N ILE A 498 -22.74 -12.74 6.62
CA ILE A 498 -21.57 -13.33 5.94
C ILE A 498 -21.47 -14.84 6.10
N LYS A 499 -22.50 -15.47 6.68
CA LYS A 499 -22.53 -16.91 6.90
C LYS A 499 -22.35 -17.68 5.58
N GLY A 500 -21.37 -18.57 5.54
CA GLY A 500 -21.05 -19.36 4.36
C GLY A 500 -19.85 -18.83 3.58
N ALA A 501 -19.39 -17.60 3.84
CA ALA A 501 -18.17 -17.07 3.23
C ALA A 501 -16.96 -17.98 3.51
N GLU A 502 -16.89 -18.58 4.70
CA GLU A 502 -15.80 -19.46 5.12
C GLU A 502 -15.67 -20.75 4.29
N ARG A 503 -16.70 -21.08 3.51
CA ARG A 503 -16.73 -22.24 2.60
C ARG A 503 -16.03 -21.95 1.28
N VAL A 504 -15.93 -20.67 0.90
CA VAL A 504 -15.12 -20.26 -0.24
C VAL A 504 -13.68 -20.17 0.23
N ARG A 505 -12.84 -21.03 -0.32
CA ARG A 505 -11.42 -21.09 0.01
C ARG A 505 -10.59 -20.58 -1.15
N PHE A 506 -9.69 -19.67 -0.84
CA PHE A 506 -8.67 -19.18 -1.75
C PHE A 506 -7.37 -19.90 -1.44
N ASP A 507 -6.76 -20.50 -2.47
CA ASP A 507 -5.38 -21.01 -2.37
C ASP A 507 -4.37 -19.86 -2.46
N GLU A 508 -4.76 -18.77 -3.11
CA GLU A 508 -3.96 -17.55 -3.27
C GLU A 508 -4.92 -16.35 -3.34
N LEU A 509 -4.54 -15.23 -2.73
CA LEU A 509 -5.29 -13.98 -2.79
C LEU A 509 -4.35 -12.79 -2.81
N ASN A 510 -4.41 -12.04 -3.92
CA ASN A 510 -3.95 -10.66 -4.02
C ASN A 510 -5.19 -9.83 -4.35
N PRO A 511 -5.71 -8.99 -3.46
CA PRO A 511 -6.98 -8.29 -3.67
C PRO A 511 -7.03 -7.46 -4.96
N GLN A 512 -5.92 -6.82 -5.34
CA GLN A 512 -5.78 -6.01 -6.55
C GLN A 512 -5.63 -6.86 -7.82
N SER A 513 -5.23 -8.13 -7.72
CA SER A 513 -5.40 -9.12 -8.80
C SER A 513 -6.63 -9.97 -8.50
N GLN A 514 -7.79 -9.32 -8.51
CA GLN A 514 -9.00 -9.79 -7.89
C GLN A 514 -9.43 -11.17 -8.42
N PRO A 515 -9.53 -12.20 -7.55
CA PRO A 515 -9.99 -13.50 -7.96
C PRO A 515 -11.51 -13.49 -8.16
N ARG A 516 -11.98 -14.34 -9.06
CA ARG A 516 -13.40 -14.71 -9.11
C ARG A 516 -13.65 -15.86 -8.17
N TYR A 517 -14.66 -15.75 -7.31
CA TYR A 517 -15.14 -16.89 -6.54
C TYR A 517 -16.49 -17.40 -7.07
N ARG A 518 -16.73 -18.70 -6.90
CA ARG A 518 -18.01 -19.33 -7.24
C ARG A 518 -18.99 -19.14 -6.10
N GLU A 519 -20.20 -18.74 -6.45
CA GLU A 519 -21.30 -18.52 -5.52
C GLU A 519 -22.19 -19.73 -5.24
#